data_AF-A0A8H9G8F1-F1
#
_entry.id   AF-A0A8H9G8F1-F1
#
_cell.length_a   1.000
_cell.length_b   1.000
_cell.length_c   1.000
_cell.angle_alpha   90.00
_cell.angle_beta   90.00
_cell.angle_gamma   90.00
#
_symmetry.space_group_name_H-M   'P 1'
#
loop_
_entity.id
_entity.type
_entity.pdbx_description
1 polymer ?
#
loop_
_entity_poly.entity_id
_entity_poly.type
_entity_poly.pdbx_seq_one_letter_code
_entity_poly.pdbx_strand_id
1 'polypeptide(L)'
;MEFPGEADDARGASSSPGSPRGTQDQQDTTPRAGRRAPRATPHGGTDGSPGNATPLDAIAVALADGFLAADAWDLPTLRAAGFDVVGIERVIVGAAVAAALDAFPRPPTDAPGSLAAVLARTPRLVSEHGRRTRRRPVRVLARPVAPVHAARHVEGPLLVDTLPELARALDLTVGRLLWLADTKGWNRHADPDGPLHHYRHTWTVRPGRTPRLLEAPMHLLRRAQRTVLDELLTTLPVHDAAHGFVPGRSIVTSAARHVGTEVVVTMDLTSFFATVRAPSVYGVFRNAGFAEPVAHVLTGLCVHEVPPHVLRAMPGGGGGSLDERVALRRALAEAHLPQGAPTSPALANLALRHLDARLTGWAAAAGATYTRYADDLTFSGGAALAARVDAFIAGVDRIVRDQGHEVNPHKTRVRRRGVRQAVTGVVVNDRLSPGRAEVDRLHAILHNCVRHGPASQNRDGHPEFRAHLLGRIGWVGQTHPARAARLRAEFDRIDWR
;
A
#
# COMPACT_ATOMS: atom_id res chain seq x y z
N MET A 1 -32.79 14.81 -13.30
CA MET A 1 -33.45 15.24 -12.06
C MET A 1 -32.79 16.55 -11.69
N GLU A 2 -33.47 17.64 -12.04
CA GLU A 2 -33.00 19.02 -11.99
C GLU A 2 -32.90 19.51 -10.54
N PHE A 3 -31.90 20.35 -10.28
CA PHE A 3 -31.78 21.12 -9.04
C PHE A 3 -32.35 22.54 -9.28
N PRO A 4 -33.30 23.01 -8.46
CA PRO A 4 -33.48 24.43 -8.19
C PRO A 4 -32.75 24.77 -6.87
N GLY A 5 -32.30 25.98 -6.56
CA GLY A 5 -32.42 27.29 -7.17
C GLY A 5 -31.78 28.28 -6.18
N GLU A 6 -31.25 29.39 -6.71
CA GLU A 6 -30.75 30.54 -5.97
C GLU A 6 -31.84 31.21 -5.11
N ALA A 7 -31.42 31.85 -4.03
CA ALA A 7 -32.07 33.06 -3.53
C ALA A 7 -31.05 33.96 -2.83
N ASP A 8 -30.97 35.18 -3.36
CA ASP A 8 -30.35 36.39 -2.83
C ASP A 8 -30.74 36.69 -1.38
N ASP A 9 -29.81 37.30 -0.63
CA ASP A 9 -30.15 38.60 -0.04
C ASP A 9 -28.91 39.47 0.17
N ALA A 10 -29.00 40.70 -0.32
CA ALA A 10 -27.98 41.73 -0.31
C ALA A 10 -28.48 42.97 0.44
N ARG A 11 -27.53 43.88 0.72
CA ARG A 11 -27.61 45.25 1.29
C ARG A 11 -27.48 45.30 2.82
N GLY A 12 -26.69 46.16 3.44
CA GLY A 12 -25.80 47.29 3.09
C GLY A 12 -25.19 47.73 4.46
N ALA A 13 -24.02 48.35 4.59
CA ALA A 13 -23.69 49.70 4.14
C ALA A 13 -22.24 50.06 4.53
N SER A 14 -21.44 50.47 3.55
CA SER A 14 -20.64 51.72 3.51
C SER A 14 -19.86 52.20 4.76
N SER A 15 -18.54 52.31 4.62
CA SER A 15 -17.79 53.58 4.68
C SER A 15 -16.26 53.35 4.61
N SER A 16 -15.67 53.68 3.46
CA SER A 16 -14.32 54.28 3.33
C SER A 16 -14.47 55.81 3.48
N PRO A 17 -13.42 56.69 3.53
CA PRO A 17 -12.03 56.49 3.08
C PRO A 17 -10.95 57.17 3.94
N GLY A 18 -9.66 57.00 3.58
CA GLY A 18 -8.60 57.86 4.11
C GLY A 18 -7.18 57.45 3.71
N SER A 19 -6.74 57.83 2.51
CA SER A 19 -5.32 58.12 2.22
C SER A 19 -5.10 59.63 2.30
N PRO A 20 -3.87 60.08 2.58
CA PRO A 20 -3.26 61.00 1.63
C PRO A 20 -1.77 60.77 1.33
N ARG A 21 -1.46 61.15 0.09
CA ARG A 21 -0.19 61.59 -0.55
C ARG A 21 0.77 62.29 0.43
N GLY A 22 2.09 62.31 0.31
CA GLY A 22 3.05 62.12 -0.79
C GLY A 22 4.22 63.10 -0.56
N THR A 23 5.44 62.81 -1.04
CA THR A 23 6.45 63.83 -1.42
C THR A 23 7.67 63.15 -2.08
N GLN A 24 8.18 63.84 -3.11
CA GLN A 24 9.30 63.51 -3.99
C GLN A 24 10.65 64.04 -3.49
N ASP A 25 11.70 63.56 -4.17
CA ASP A 25 13.03 64.14 -4.41
C ASP A 25 14.10 64.09 -3.30
N GLN A 26 15.18 63.35 -3.57
CA GLN A 26 16.45 63.95 -4.02
C GLN A 26 17.47 62.89 -4.46
N GLN A 27 18.25 63.25 -5.48
CA GLN A 27 19.35 62.50 -6.10
C GLN A 27 20.67 62.63 -5.33
N ASP A 28 21.60 61.75 -5.67
CA ASP A 28 23.06 61.83 -5.59
C ASP A 28 23.76 61.85 -4.22
N THR A 29 24.51 60.78 -3.93
CA THR A 29 25.98 60.77 -4.01
C THR A 29 26.53 59.44 -3.49
N THR A 30 27.38 58.78 -4.28
CA THR A 30 28.23 57.68 -3.80
C THR A 30 29.42 58.26 -3.01
N PRO A 31 29.93 57.55 -2.00
CA PRO A 31 31.25 56.98 -2.22
C PRO A 31 31.42 55.56 -1.68
N ARG A 32 32.13 54.75 -2.48
CA ARG A 32 32.77 53.49 -2.08
C ARG A 32 33.61 53.69 -0.81
N ALA A 33 33.29 52.97 0.26
CA ALA A 33 34.22 52.64 1.32
C ALA A 33 33.90 51.25 1.85
N GLY A 34 34.89 50.35 1.83
CA GLY A 34 34.75 48.96 2.23
C GLY A 34 34.33 48.82 3.69
N ARG A 35 33.24 48.09 3.92
CA ARG A 35 32.95 47.44 5.20
C ARG A 35 32.56 45.99 4.93
N ARG A 36 33.42 45.08 5.40
CA ARG A 36 33.10 43.65 5.53
C ARG A 36 31.74 43.54 6.24
N ALA A 37 30.84 42.72 5.71
CA ALA A 37 29.64 42.31 6.41
C ALA A 37 30.01 41.75 7.80
N PRO A 38 29.28 42.09 8.88
CA PRO A 38 29.55 41.53 10.18
C PRO A 38 29.36 40.01 10.09
N ARG A 39 30.43 39.28 10.43
CA ARG A 39 30.42 37.83 10.59
C ARG A 39 29.28 37.49 11.56
N ALA A 40 28.31 36.69 11.13
CA ALA A 40 27.25 36.21 12.01
C ALA A 40 27.91 35.57 13.23
N THR A 41 27.70 36.16 14.40
CA THR A 41 28.06 35.58 15.69
C THR A 41 27.33 34.25 15.81
N PRO A 42 28.03 33.14 16.10
CA PRO A 42 27.34 31.91 16.45
C PRO A 42 26.51 32.21 17.70
N HIS A 43 25.22 31.87 17.70
CA HIS A 43 24.46 31.77 18.94
C HIS A 43 25.01 30.60 19.76
N GLY A 44 26.13 30.83 20.43
CA GLY A 44 26.67 30.00 21.49
C GLY A 44 26.32 30.65 22.82
N GLY A 45 25.48 30.00 23.62
CA GLY A 45 25.15 30.43 24.97
C GLY A 45 26.43 30.67 25.78
N THR A 46 26.57 31.88 26.30
CA THR A 46 27.60 32.29 27.25
C THR A 46 27.17 31.93 28.67
N ASP A 47 26.98 30.65 28.92
CA ASP A 47 26.86 30.13 30.28
C ASP A 47 27.57 28.79 30.34
N GLY A 48 28.42 28.60 31.35
CA GLY A 48 29.18 27.37 31.61
C GLY A 48 28.31 26.16 31.98
N SER A 49 27.04 26.14 31.58
CA SER A 49 26.16 24.98 31.68
C SER A 49 26.58 23.94 30.64
N PRO A 50 26.73 22.65 30.99
CA PRO A 50 26.99 21.59 30.03
C PRO A 50 25.80 21.51 29.07
N GLY A 51 25.93 22.15 27.90
CA GLY A 51 24.89 22.12 26.87
C GLY A 51 24.45 20.69 26.61
N ASN A 52 23.14 20.45 26.60
CA ASN A 52 22.54 19.14 26.45
C ASN A 52 23.24 18.35 25.34
N ALA A 53 23.66 17.14 25.66
CA ALA A 53 24.33 16.27 24.69
C ALA A 53 23.42 16.01 23.50
N THR A 54 23.97 16.06 22.28
CA THR A 54 23.21 15.75 21.08
C THR A 54 22.79 14.27 21.14
N PRO A 55 21.49 13.96 21.05
CA PRO A 55 21.02 12.58 21.06
C PRO A 55 21.66 11.76 19.93
N LEU A 56 21.84 10.46 20.15
CA LEU A 56 22.41 9.56 19.15
C LEU A 56 21.64 9.61 17.83
N ASP A 57 20.31 9.70 17.87
CA ASP A 57 19.49 9.77 16.66
C ASP A 57 19.83 11.00 15.81
N ALA A 58 20.05 12.16 16.44
CA ALA A 58 20.43 13.37 15.74
C ALA A 58 21.85 13.28 15.15
N ILE A 59 22.77 12.60 15.83
CA ILE A 59 24.10 12.30 15.30
C ILE A 59 24.02 11.32 14.12
N ALA A 60 23.22 10.27 14.25
CA ALA A 60 23.04 9.26 13.21
C ALA A 60 22.43 9.86 11.94
N VAL A 61 21.43 10.74 12.07
CA VAL A 61 20.85 11.49 10.96
C VAL A 61 21.90 12.38 10.27
N ALA A 62 22.64 13.17 11.04
CA ALA A 62 23.66 14.05 10.47
C ALA A 62 24.79 13.28 9.78
N LEU A 63 25.22 12.14 10.35
CA LEU A 63 26.22 11.27 9.75
C LEU A 63 25.70 10.61 8.47
N ALA A 64 24.44 10.17 8.45
CA ALA A 64 23.82 9.61 7.26
C ALA A 64 23.77 10.62 6.12
N ASP A 65 23.34 11.86 6.40
CA ASP A 65 23.34 12.95 5.42
C ASP A 65 24.77 13.24 4.90
N GLY A 66 25.77 13.25 5.81
CA GLY A 66 27.18 13.40 5.45
C GLY A 66 27.71 12.29 4.55
N PHE A 67 27.40 11.03 4.87
CA PHE A 67 27.83 9.89 4.08
C PHE A 67 27.19 9.86 2.70
N LEU A 68 25.93 10.26 2.57
CA LEU A 68 25.23 10.32 1.29
C LEU A 68 25.65 11.52 0.43
N ALA A 69 26.15 12.59 1.05
CA ALA A 69 26.73 13.73 0.36
C ALA A 69 28.20 13.49 -0.08
N ALA A 70 28.80 12.36 0.31
CA ALA A 70 30.18 12.05 -0.01
C ALA A 70 30.36 11.64 -1.49
N ASP A 71 31.48 12.04 -2.10
CA ASP A 71 31.76 11.78 -3.51
C ASP A 71 31.96 10.28 -3.85
N ALA A 72 32.30 9.46 -2.83
CA ALA A 72 32.54 8.03 -2.98
C ALA A 72 32.11 7.25 -1.73
N TRP A 73 31.68 6.00 -1.95
CA TRP A 73 31.21 5.08 -0.90
C TRP A 73 32.31 4.11 -0.47
N ASP A 74 33.41 4.65 0.05
CA ASP A 74 34.55 3.88 0.55
C ASP A 74 35.01 4.35 1.93
N LEU A 75 35.82 3.52 2.60
CA LEU A 75 36.24 3.77 3.97
C LEU A 75 36.96 5.12 4.16
N PRO A 76 37.94 5.53 3.31
CA PRO A 76 38.56 6.84 3.42
C PRO A 76 37.58 8.01 3.29
N THR A 77 36.73 7.98 2.26
CA THR A 77 35.85 9.09 1.92
C THR A 77 34.75 9.28 2.96
N LEU A 78 34.12 8.18 3.38
CA LEU A 78 33.10 8.22 4.43
C LEU A 78 33.66 8.65 5.79
N ARG A 79 34.93 8.31 6.10
CA ARG A 79 35.59 8.81 7.31
C ARG A 79 35.79 10.32 7.26
N ALA A 80 36.23 10.86 6.13
CA ALA A 80 36.38 12.30 5.96
C ALA A 80 35.04 13.02 6.14
N ALA A 81 34.01 12.57 5.44
CA ALA A 81 32.65 13.12 5.57
C ALA A 81 32.12 13.03 7.02
N GLY A 82 32.36 11.91 7.71
CA GLY A 82 31.98 11.76 9.11
C GLY A 82 32.69 12.75 10.04
N PHE A 83 33.97 13.03 9.79
CA PHE A 83 34.71 14.03 10.55
C PHE A 83 34.23 15.47 10.29
N ASP A 84 33.80 15.78 9.07
CA ASP A 84 33.19 17.08 8.78
C ASP A 84 31.87 17.28 9.54
N VAL A 85 31.10 16.18 9.72
CA VAL A 85 29.81 16.22 10.44
C VAL A 85 29.98 16.34 11.95
N VAL A 86 30.81 15.52 12.60
CA VAL A 86 30.88 15.46 14.09
C VAL A 86 32.23 15.86 14.70
N GLY A 87 33.16 16.32 13.86
CA GLY A 87 34.55 16.57 14.26
C GLY A 87 35.37 15.29 14.34
N ILE A 88 36.60 15.38 14.87
CA ILE A 88 37.58 14.27 14.94
C ILE A 88 37.21 13.24 16.04
N GLU A 89 35.98 12.75 16.02
CA GLU A 89 35.45 11.70 16.91
C GLU A 89 35.75 10.32 16.32
N ARG A 90 37.04 9.96 16.27
CA ARG A 90 37.56 8.75 15.57
C ARG A 90 36.80 7.45 15.87
N VAL A 91 36.41 7.25 17.12
CA VAL A 91 35.71 6.03 17.55
C VAL A 91 34.25 6.03 17.06
N ILE A 92 33.57 7.17 17.15
CA ILE A 92 32.18 7.34 16.68
C ILE A 92 32.12 7.21 15.17
N VAL A 93 32.95 7.96 14.44
CA VAL A 93 33.01 7.91 12.97
C VAL A 93 33.44 6.52 12.51
N GLY A 94 34.44 5.91 13.16
CA GLY A 94 34.88 4.55 12.81
C GLY A 94 33.78 3.50 12.98
N ALA A 95 32.98 3.57 14.05
CA ALA A 95 31.85 2.68 14.27
C ALA A 95 30.72 2.93 13.26
N ALA A 96 30.42 4.20 12.95
CA ALA A 96 29.38 4.56 12.00
C ALA A 96 29.72 4.14 10.56
N VAL A 97 30.96 4.38 10.10
CA VAL A 97 31.38 3.97 8.75
C VAL A 97 31.40 2.45 8.60
N ALA A 98 31.88 1.73 9.63
CA ALA A 98 31.85 0.27 9.61
C ALA A 98 30.41 -0.27 9.49
N ALA A 99 29.48 0.30 10.27
CA ALA A 99 28.07 -0.06 10.18
C ALA A 99 27.44 0.28 8.82
N ALA A 100 27.77 1.45 8.26
CA ALA A 100 27.27 1.87 6.95
C ALA A 100 27.73 0.92 5.84
N LEU A 101 29.02 0.59 5.78
CA LEU A 101 29.57 -0.30 4.74
C LEU A 101 29.12 -1.76 4.89
N ASP A 102 28.94 -2.23 6.13
CA ASP A 102 28.45 -3.58 6.43
C ASP A 102 26.98 -3.74 6.01
N ALA A 103 26.13 -2.79 6.39
CA ALA A 103 24.71 -2.81 6.04
C ALA A 103 24.45 -2.46 4.57
N PHE A 104 25.27 -1.58 3.99
CA PHE A 104 25.13 -1.08 2.63
C PHE A 104 26.47 -1.24 1.87
N PRO A 105 26.68 -2.38 1.19
CA PRO A 105 27.86 -2.58 0.34
C PRO A 105 27.98 -1.58 -0.83
N ARG A 106 26.88 -0.90 -1.17
CA ARG A 106 26.79 0.20 -2.15
C ARG A 106 26.02 1.36 -1.51
N PRO A 107 26.27 2.62 -1.91
CA PRO A 107 25.56 3.76 -1.34
C PRO A 107 24.06 3.61 -1.57
N PRO A 108 23.21 3.74 -0.54
CA PRO A 108 21.78 3.73 -0.75
C PRO A 108 21.34 5.04 -1.42
N THR A 109 20.52 4.96 -2.48
CA THR A 109 20.05 6.15 -3.20
C THR A 109 19.00 6.89 -2.39
N ASP A 110 19.27 8.13 -1.98
CA ASP A 110 18.34 8.99 -1.23
C ASP A 110 17.60 8.23 -0.10
N ALA A 111 18.36 7.65 0.83
CA ALA A 111 17.83 6.95 1.99
C ALA A 111 18.47 7.40 3.32
N PRO A 112 18.60 8.71 3.60
CA PRO A 112 19.26 9.20 4.81
C PRO A 112 18.62 8.68 6.09
N GLY A 113 17.29 8.57 6.15
CA GLY A 113 16.56 8.06 7.31
C GLY A 113 16.82 6.58 7.55
N SER A 114 16.78 5.78 6.47
CA SER A 114 17.09 4.35 6.53
C SER A 114 18.53 4.09 6.99
N LEU A 115 19.50 4.83 6.46
CA LEU A 115 20.89 4.76 6.91
C LEU A 115 21.03 5.22 8.36
N ALA A 116 20.42 6.33 8.74
CA ALA A 116 20.42 6.83 10.12
C ALA A 116 19.85 5.82 11.11
N ALA A 117 18.77 5.12 10.76
CA ALA A 117 18.17 4.09 11.61
C ALA A 117 19.12 2.90 11.84
N VAL A 118 19.87 2.48 10.82
CA VAL A 118 20.92 1.45 10.94
C VAL A 118 22.03 1.95 11.88
N LEU A 119 22.52 3.17 11.66
CA LEU A 119 23.56 3.76 12.50
C LEU A 119 23.11 3.86 13.97
N ALA A 120 21.92 4.41 14.23
CA ALA A 120 21.38 4.58 15.57
C ALA A 120 21.19 3.26 16.33
N ARG A 121 20.92 2.15 15.62
CA ARG A 121 20.75 0.82 16.22
C ARG A 121 22.03 0.00 16.32
N THR A 122 23.13 0.49 15.77
CA THR A 122 24.42 -0.22 15.78
C THR A 122 24.95 -0.32 17.21
N PRO A 123 25.11 -1.52 17.80
CA PRO A 123 25.50 -1.67 19.21
C PRO A 123 26.82 -0.99 19.56
N ARG A 124 27.79 -1.03 18.64
CA ARG A 124 29.08 -0.36 18.80
C ARG A 124 28.94 1.16 18.83
N LEU A 125 28.09 1.74 17.97
CA LEU A 125 27.88 3.18 17.94
C LEU A 125 27.13 3.65 19.20
N VAL A 126 26.10 2.90 19.62
CA VAL A 126 25.33 3.15 20.85
C VAL A 126 26.22 3.17 22.09
N SER A 127 27.04 2.13 22.26
CA SER A 127 27.92 2.00 23.43
C SER A 127 29.00 3.09 23.45
N GLU A 128 29.62 3.38 22.31
CA GLU A 128 30.68 4.40 22.22
C GLU A 128 30.13 5.82 22.36
N HIS A 129 28.96 6.13 21.81
CA HIS A 129 28.29 7.40 22.06
C HIS A 129 27.97 7.59 23.54
N GLY A 130 27.40 6.58 24.21
CA GLY A 130 27.11 6.64 25.64
C GLY A 130 28.36 6.86 26.50
N ARG A 131 29.47 6.18 26.18
CA ARG A 131 30.77 6.37 26.86
C ARG A 131 31.34 7.75 26.61
N ARG A 132 31.30 8.22 25.37
CA ARG A 132 31.88 9.49 24.95
C ARG A 132 31.14 10.67 25.56
N THR A 133 29.80 10.67 25.46
CA THR A 133 28.93 11.73 25.97
C THR A 133 29.06 11.95 27.47
N ARG A 134 29.34 10.90 28.26
CA ARG A 134 29.63 11.02 29.71
C ARG A 134 30.92 11.81 30.01
N ARG A 135 31.89 11.85 29.08
CA ARG A 135 33.15 12.59 29.23
C ARG A 135 33.10 13.95 28.54
N ARG A 136 32.63 13.96 27.29
CA ARG A 136 32.49 15.15 26.45
C ARG A 136 31.34 14.91 25.46
N PRO A 137 30.33 15.79 25.41
CA PRO A 137 29.24 15.67 24.45
C PRO A 137 29.76 15.65 23.01
N VAL A 138 29.32 14.67 22.24
CA VAL A 138 29.48 14.68 20.78
C VAL A 138 28.51 15.71 20.21
N ARG A 139 28.99 16.55 19.30
CA ARG A 139 28.21 17.63 18.68
C ARG A 139 28.19 17.44 17.17
N VAL A 140 27.05 17.75 16.57
CA VAL A 140 26.94 17.91 15.11
C VAL A 140 27.48 19.30 14.76
N LEU A 141 28.57 19.34 13.99
CA LEU A 141 29.26 20.54 13.51
C LEU A 141 28.71 21.02 12.18
N ALA A 142 28.41 20.08 11.28
CA ALA A 142 27.84 20.36 9.97
C ALA A 142 26.80 19.30 9.60
N ARG A 143 25.80 19.71 8.82
CA ARG A 143 24.80 18.82 8.25
C ARG A 143 24.70 19.14 6.76
N PRO A 144 25.51 18.50 5.91
CA PRO A 144 25.45 18.72 4.48
C PRO A 144 24.09 18.25 3.96
N VAL A 145 23.60 18.92 2.92
CA VAL A 145 22.34 18.54 2.26
C VAL A 145 22.73 17.69 1.06
N ALA A 146 22.48 16.38 1.15
CA ALA A 146 22.60 15.49 0.00
C ALA A 146 21.45 15.79 -0.99
N PRO A 147 21.71 15.77 -2.31
CA PRO A 147 20.66 15.93 -3.29
C PRO A 147 19.73 14.71 -3.27
N VAL A 148 18.42 14.99 -3.28
CA VAL A 148 17.36 13.98 -3.34
C VAL A 148 17.26 13.49 -4.78
N HIS A 149 17.43 12.19 -5.00
CA HIS A 149 17.40 11.60 -6.34
C HIS A 149 16.53 10.35 -6.36
N ALA A 150 15.56 10.30 -7.28
CA ALA A 150 14.90 9.05 -7.61
C ALA A 150 15.82 8.14 -8.43
N ALA A 151 15.89 6.86 -8.06
CA ALA A 151 16.48 5.82 -8.90
C ALA A 151 15.44 5.36 -9.93
N ARG A 152 15.35 6.05 -11.08
CA ARG A 152 14.30 5.79 -12.09
C ARG A 152 14.46 4.39 -12.69
N HIS A 153 13.69 3.43 -12.19
CA HIS A 153 13.63 2.06 -12.72
C HIS A 153 12.45 1.84 -13.68
N VAL A 154 11.51 2.78 -13.72
CA VAL A 154 10.30 2.78 -14.56
C VAL A 154 10.13 4.19 -15.14
N GLU A 155 9.41 4.35 -16.24
CA GLU A 155 8.97 5.66 -16.76
C GLU A 155 7.49 5.88 -16.41
N GLY A 156 7.13 7.07 -15.91
CA GLY A 156 5.76 7.39 -15.54
C GLY A 156 5.58 8.86 -15.16
N PRO A 157 4.41 9.45 -15.44
CA PRO A 157 4.16 10.89 -15.22
C PRO A 157 4.24 11.32 -13.75
N LEU A 158 4.02 10.40 -12.79
CA LEU A 158 4.11 10.66 -11.35
C LEU A 158 5.48 10.40 -10.73
N LEU A 159 6.51 10.05 -11.50
CA LEU A 159 7.87 9.88 -10.97
C LEU A 159 8.54 11.23 -10.74
N VAL A 160 8.23 11.79 -9.57
CA VAL A 160 8.72 13.08 -9.10
C VAL A 160 9.71 12.91 -7.95
N ASP A 161 10.63 13.86 -7.81
CA ASP A 161 11.73 13.78 -6.83
C ASP A 161 11.37 14.48 -5.52
N THR A 162 10.38 15.38 -5.52
CA THR A 162 10.08 16.24 -4.36
C THR A 162 8.60 16.28 -3.97
N LEU A 163 8.32 16.61 -2.70
CA LEU A 163 6.95 16.78 -2.19
C LEU A 163 6.16 17.90 -2.90
N PRO A 164 6.74 19.07 -3.23
CA PRO A 164 6.04 20.08 -4.01
C PRO A 164 5.67 19.65 -5.43
N GLU A 165 6.49 18.81 -6.08
CA GLU A 165 6.15 18.20 -7.37
C GLU A 165 5.01 17.19 -7.22
N LEU A 166 5.07 16.32 -6.22
CA LEU A 166 4.00 15.36 -5.95
C LEU A 166 2.67 16.08 -5.66
N ALA A 167 2.71 17.14 -4.85
CA ALA A 167 1.53 17.93 -4.54
C ALA A 167 0.90 18.52 -5.80
N ARG A 168 1.72 19.11 -6.70
CA ARG A 168 1.25 19.63 -7.99
C ARG A 168 0.65 18.54 -8.87
N ALA A 169 1.32 17.39 -8.96
CA ALA A 169 0.85 16.28 -9.79
C ALA A 169 -0.48 15.70 -9.29
N LEU A 170 -0.73 15.75 -7.97
CA LEU A 170 -2.00 15.32 -7.37
C LEU A 170 -3.05 16.43 -7.27
N ASP A 171 -2.80 17.63 -7.81
CA ASP A 171 -3.68 18.81 -7.70
C ASP A 171 -3.97 19.21 -6.24
N LEU A 172 -2.91 19.27 -5.43
CA LEU A 172 -2.94 19.56 -3.99
C LEU A 172 -1.91 20.62 -3.61
N THR A 173 -2.12 21.28 -2.47
CA THR A 173 -1.05 21.99 -1.78
C THR A 173 -0.21 21.00 -0.97
N VAL A 174 1.07 21.33 -0.69
CA VAL A 174 1.92 20.48 0.16
C VAL A 174 1.29 20.23 1.54
N GLY A 175 0.64 21.26 2.12
CA GLY A 175 -0.08 21.10 3.39
C GLY A 175 -1.23 20.09 3.30
N ARG A 176 -2.04 20.14 2.24
CA ARG A 176 -3.13 19.16 2.02
C ARG A 176 -2.58 17.76 1.74
N LEU A 177 -1.49 17.65 0.99
CA LEU A 177 -0.82 16.37 0.72
C LEU A 177 -0.38 15.70 2.02
N LEU A 178 0.32 16.42 2.89
CA LEU A 178 0.79 15.89 4.18
C LEU A 178 -0.37 15.57 5.13
N TRP A 179 -1.44 16.36 5.09
CA TRP A 179 -2.65 16.11 5.87
C TRP A 179 -3.37 14.83 5.41
N LEU A 180 -3.50 14.60 4.10
CA LEU A 180 -4.09 13.38 3.56
C LEU A 180 -3.24 12.14 3.82
N ALA A 181 -1.92 12.27 3.74
CA ALA A 181 -0.98 11.18 4.01
C ALA A 181 -0.87 10.83 5.50
N ASP A 182 -1.47 11.64 6.37
CA ASP A 182 -1.49 11.46 7.83
C ASP A 182 -0.13 11.10 8.42
N THR A 183 0.94 11.77 8.00
CA THR A 183 2.32 11.44 8.40
C THR A 183 2.58 11.62 9.91
N LYS A 184 1.61 12.17 10.64
CA LYS A 184 1.66 12.41 12.08
C LYS A 184 0.66 11.57 12.87
N GLY A 185 -0.06 10.65 12.23
CA GLY A 185 -1.01 9.73 12.89
C GLY A 185 -2.19 10.43 13.56
N TRP A 186 -2.59 11.59 13.05
CA TRP A 186 -3.68 12.39 13.58
C TRP A 186 -5.04 11.69 13.46
N ASN A 187 -5.25 10.89 12.41
CA ASN A 187 -6.53 10.23 12.18
C ASN A 187 -6.85 9.17 13.25
N ARG A 188 -5.82 8.60 13.89
CA ARG A 188 -5.98 7.60 14.94
C ARG A 188 -6.62 8.17 16.21
N HIS A 189 -6.32 9.44 16.49
CA HIS A 189 -6.71 10.14 17.71
C HIS A 189 -7.86 11.14 17.49
N ALA A 190 -8.27 11.34 16.25
CA ALA A 190 -9.37 12.21 15.90
C ALA A 190 -10.71 11.72 16.49
N ASP A 191 -11.55 12.69 16.82
CA ASP A 191 -12.93 12.48 17.25
C ASP A 191 -13.73 11.79 16.11
N PRO A 192 -14.50 10.72 16.39
CA PRO A 192 -15.36 10.03 15.42
C PRO A 192 -16.25 10.95 14.57
N ASP A 193 -16.77 12.02 15.18
CA ASP A 193 -17.65 13.00 14.54
C ASP A 193 -16.88 14.25 14.08
N GLY A 194 -15.55 14.23 14.25
CA GLY A 194 -14.65 15.30 13.89
C GLY A 194 -14.34 15.34 12.38
N PRO A 195 -14.05 16.53 11.82
CA PRO A 195 -13.78 16.73 10.40
C PRO A 195 -12.44 16.15 9.91
N LEU A 196 -11.74 15.34 10.73
CA LEU A 196 -10.37 14.91 10.50
C LEU A 196 -10.24 13.50 9.90
N HIS A 197 -11.34 12.76 9.67
CA HIS A 197 -11.25 11.41 9.11
C HIS A 197 -11.29 11.39 7.57
N HIS A 198 -10.33 10.70 6.94
CA HIS A 198 -10.28 10.54 5.48
C HIS A 198 -11.02 9.30 4.95
N TYR A 199 -11.55 8.46 5.84
CA TYR A 199 -12.23 7.20 5.51
C TYR A 199 -13.60 7.14 6.17
N ARG A 200 -14.55 6.47 5.48
CA ARG A 200 -15.81 6.02 6.05
C ARG A 200 -15.72 4.53 6.35
N HIS A 201 -16.09 4.15 7.56
CA HIS A 201 -16.00 2.78 8.06
C HIS A 201 -17.37 2.12 8.08
N THR A 202 -17.48 0.90 7.59
CA THR A 202 -18.73 0.13 7.67
C THR A 202 -18.43 -1.33 7.97
N TRP A 203 -18.93 -1.82 9.11
CA TRP A 203 -18.86 -3.23 9.44
C TRP A 203 -19.95 -4.02 8.72
N THR A 204 -19.56 -5.08 8.02
CA THR A 204 -20.46 -6.03 7.38
C THR A 204 -20.38 -7.37 8.11
N VAL A 205 -21.53 -7.85 8.62
CA VAL A 205 -21.62 -9.17 9.25
C VAL A 205 -21.65 -10.24 8.16
N ARG A 206 -20.91 -11.33 8.37
CA ARG A 206 -20.88 -12.49 7.48
C ARG A 206 -21.31 -13.71 8.28
N PRO A 207 -22.36 -14.47 7.88
CA PRO A 207 -22.77 -15.66 8.62
C PRO A 207 -21.65 -16.71 8.69
N GLY A 208 -21.37 -17.21 9.89
CA GLY A 208 -20.34 -18.22 10.15
C GLY A 208 -18.90 -17.75 9.90
N ARG A 209 -18.63 -16.44 9.88
CA ARG A 209 -17.29 -15.87 9.66
C ARG A 209 -17.06 -14.60 10.49
N THR A 210 -15.80 -14.20 10.63
CA THR A 210 -15.48 -12.87 11.19
C THR A 210 -16.13 -11.75 10.36
N PRO A 211 -16.62 -10.67 11.02
CA PRO A 211 -17.08 -9.47 10.32
C PRO A 211 -16.01 -8.92 9.39
N ARG A 212 -16.44 -8.19 8.35
CA ARG A 212 -15.55 -7.48 7.43
C ARG A 212 -15.70 -5.98 7.65
N LEU A 213 -14.60 -5.26 7.79
CA LEU A 213 -14.59 -3.81 7.78
C LEU A 213 -14.41 -3.33 6.34
N LEU A 214 -15.28 -2.44 5.88
CA LEU A 214 -15.09 -1.68 4.65
C LEU A 214 -14.57 -0.30 5.02
N GLU A 215 -13.55 0.15 4.31
CA GLU A 215 -12.82 1.40 4.56
C GLU A 215 -12.82 2.23 3.28
N ALA A 216 -13.89 2.99 3.08
CA ALA A 216 -14.09 3.75 1.85
C ALA A 216 -13.44 5.13 1.98
N PRO A 217 -12.42 5.48 1.18
CA PRO A 217 -11.81 6.80 1.23
C PRO A 217 -12.82 7.87 0.82
N MET A 218 -12.78 9.00 1.49
CA MET A 218 -13.54 10.21 1.16
C MET A 218 -13.06 10.81 -0.16
N HIS A 219 -13.87 11.71 -0.73
CA HIS A 219 -13.73 12.16 -2.11
C HIS A 219 -12.32 12.69 -2.46
N LEU A 220 -11.75 13.55 -1.62
CA LEU A 220 -10.44 14.15 -1.89
C LEU A 220 -9.30 13.12 -1.88
N LEU A 221 -9.23 12.28 -0.84
CA LEU A 221 -8.24 11.19 -0.78
C LEU A 221 -8.42 10.20 -1.93
N ARG A 222 -9.66 9.83 -2.24
CA ARG A 222 -9.98 8.92 -3.35
C ARG A 222 -9.51 9.47 -4.70
N ARG A 223 -9.63 10.77 -4.94
CA ARG A 223 -9.12 11.43 -6.17
C ARG A 223 -7.61 11.33 -6.26
N ALA A 224 -6.90 11.65 -5.18
CA ALA A 224 -5.43 11.50 -5.13
C ALA A 224 -5.00 10.04 -5.34
N GLN A 225 -5.64 9.10 -4.66
CA GLN A 225 -5.40 7.66 -4.81
C GLN A 225 -5.67 7.15 -6.24
N ARG A 226 -6.70 7.65 -6.92
CA ARG A 226 -6.95 7.31 -8.34
C ARG A 226 -5.84 7.80 -9.25
N THR A 227 -5.38 9.04 -9.04
CA THR A 227 -4.24 9.59 -9.80
C THR A 227 -3.00 8.71 -9.58
N VAL A 228 -2.68 8.37 -8.32
CA VAL A 228 -1.59 7.43 -7.99
C VAL A 228 -1.77 6.06 -8.66
N LEU A 229 -3.00 5.53 -8.70
CA LEU A 229 -3.27 4.27 -9.38
C LEU A 229 -2.98 4.38 -10.88
N ASP A 230 -3.63 5.32 -11.55
CA ASP A 230 -3.70 5.40 -13.01
C ASP A 230 -2.37 5.88 -13.64
N GLU A 231 -1.68 6.81 -12.98
CA GLU A 231 -0.46 7.45 -13.50
C GLU A 231 0.85 6.84 -12.97
N LEU A 232 0.77 5.91 -12.00
CA LEU A 232 1.94 5.25 -11.42
C LEU A 232 1.74 3.74 -11.28
N LEU A 233 0.82 3.29 -10.42
CA LEU A 233 0.80 1.87 -10.01
C LEU A 233 0.49 0.90 -11.15
N THR A 234 -0.32 1.32 -12.13
CA THR A 234 -0.65 0.54 -13.34
C THR A 234 0.56 0.34 -14.26
N THR A 235 1.57 1.21 -14.19
CA THR A 235 2.79 1.13 -15.00
C THR A 235 3.82 0.18 -14.40
N LEU A 236 3.68 -0.17 -13.11
CA LEU A 236 4.64 -1.01 -12.39
C LEU A 236 4.43 -2.50 -12.73
N PRO A 237 5.50 -3.27 -12.99
CA PRO A 237 5.37 -4.68 -13.35
C PRO A 237 4.95 -5.54 -12.15
N VAL A 238 3.80 -6.20 -12.27
CA VAL A 238 3.34 -7.21 -11.33
C VAL A 238 3.90 -8.59 -11.67
N HIS A 239 3.89 -9.52 -10.71
CA HIS A 239 4.35 -10.89 -10.96
C HIS A 239 3.41 -11.64 -11.93
N ASP A 240 3.95 -12.53 -12.77
CA ASP A 240 3.15 -13.26 -13.77
C ASP A 240 2.13 -14.23 -13.18
N ALA A 241 2.41 -14.75 -11.99
CA ALA A 241 1.47 -15.57 -11.24
C ALA A 241 0.24 -14.80 -10.72
N ALA A 242 0.25 -13.45 -10.68
CA ALA A 242 -0.85 -12.66 -10.13
C ALA A 242 -1.95 -12.41 -11.19
N HIS A 243 -3.15 -12.94 -11.00
CA HIS A 243 -4.30 -12.74 -11.90
C HIS A 243 -5.39 -11.84 -11.33
N GLY A 244 -5.47 -11.72 -10.00
CA GLY A 244 -6.46 -10.85 -9.35
C GLY A 244 -6.07 -9.38 -9.50
N PHE A 245 -7.02 -8.53 -9.88
CA PHE A 245 -6.83 -7.07 -10.03
C PHE A 245 -5.78 -6.66 -11.07
N VAL A 246 -5.45 -7.53 -12.03
CA VAL A 246 -4.51 -7.22 -13.10
C VAL A 246 -5.29 -7.01 -14.40
N PRO A 247 -5.13 -5.86 -15.09
CA PRO A 247 -5.76 -5.62 -16.39
C PRO A 247 -5.49 -6.75 -17.39
N GLY A 248 -6.52 -7.18 -18.12
CA GLY A 248 -6.42 -8.30 -19.07
C GLY A 248 -6.37 -9.70 -18.44
N ARG A 249 -6.26 -9.82 -17.11
CA ARG A 249 -6.37 -11.09 -16.38
C ARG A 249 -7.73 -11.18 -15.68
N SER A 250 -8.17 -12.41 -15.48
CA SER A 250 -9.43 -12.75 -14.80
C SER A 250 -9.31 -14.09 -14.08
N ILE A 251 -10.32 -14.41 -13.29
CA ILE A 251 -10.51 -15.75 -12.72
C ILE A 251 -10.44 -16.87 -13.77
N VAL A 252 -10.87 -16.62 -15.02
CA VAL A 252 -10.86 -17.61 -16.09
C VAL A 252 -9.43 -17.81 -16.57
N THR A 253 -8.67 -16.72 -16.73
CA THR A 253 -7.25 -16.82 -17.09
C THR A 253 -6.43 -17.53 -16.01
N SER A 254 -6.76 -17.36 -14.72
CA SER A 254 -6.15 -18.10 -13.62
C SER A 254 -6.52 -19.57 -13.68
N ALA A 255 -7.82 -19.88 -13.75
CA ALA A 255 -8.32 -21.25 -13.83
C ALA A 255 -7.77 -22.02 -15.04
N ALA A 256 -7.56 -21.35 -16.17
CA ALA A 256 -7.02 -21.94 -17.40
C ALA A 256 -5.66 -22.62 -17.19
N ARG A 257 -4.86 -22.13 -16.25
CA ARG A 257 -3.52 -22.66 -15.94
C ARG A 257 -3.56 -24.00 -15.20
N HIS A 258 -4.73 -24.42 -14.71
CA HIS A 258 -4.89 -25.58 -13.83
C HIS A 258 -5.75 -26.70 -14.43
N VAL A 259 -6.13 -26.57 -15.69
CA VAL A 259 -7.04 -27.52 -16.37
C VAL A 259 -6.38 -28.89 -16.56
N GLY A 260 -7.13 -29.97 -16.36
CA GLY A 260 -6.66 -31.33 -16.72
C GLY A 260 -5.66 -31.93 -15.74
N THR A 261 -5.51 -31.36 -14.54
CA THR A 261 -4.43 -31.73 -13.62
C THR A 261 -4.85 -32.81 -12.62
N GLU A 262 -3.90 -33.66 -12.23
CA GLU A 262 -4.17 -34.79 -11.32
C GLU A 262 -4.56 -34.32 -9.91
N VAL A 263 -4.00 -33.20 -9.46
CA VAL A 263 -4.35 -32.57 -8.19
C VAL A 263 -4.35 -31.04 -8.33
N VAL A 264 -5.33 -30.42 -7.68
CA VAL A 264 -5.43 -28.96 -7.48
C VAL A 264 -5.48 -28.69 -5.98
N VAL A 265 -4.60 -27.81 -5.51
CA VAL A 265 -4.52 -27.34 -4.13
C VAL A 265 -4.88 -25.86 -4.12
N THR A 266 -5.89 -25.48 -3.35
CA THR A 266 -6.25 -24.07 -3.15
C THR A 266 -6.04 -23.70 -1.69
N MET A 267 -5.42 -22.55 -1.45
CA MET A 267 -5.11 -22.00 -0.13
C MET A 267 -5.51 -20.53 -0.13
N ASP A 268 -5.89 -19.97 1.01
CA ASP A 268 -6.41 -18.59 1.13
C ASP A 268 -5.60 -17.85 2.18
N LEU A 269 -5.21 -16.61 1.92
CA LEU A 269 -4.50 -15.78 2.88
C LEU A 269 -5.47 -15.13 3.89
N THR A 270 -5.19 -15.26 5.18
CA THR A 270 -5.99 -14.67 6.24
C THR A 270 -5.84 -13.15 6.26
N SER A 271 -6.97 -12.43 6.30
CA SER A 271 -7.00 -10.96 6.45
C SER A 271 -6.11 -10.21 5.44
N PHE A 272 -6.03 -10.71 4.21
CA PHE A 272 -5.10 -10.30 3.15
C PHE A 272 -4.68 -8.82 3.14
N PHE A 273 -5.61 -7.89 2.89
CA PHE A 273 -5.29 -6.45 2.84
C PHE A 273 -4.75 -5.91 4.16
N ALA A 274 -5.33 -6.34 5.29
CA ALA A 274 -4.87 -5.95 6.62
C ALA A 274 -3.49 -6.53 6.97
N THR A 275 -3.01 -7.55 6.27
CA THR A 275 -1.65 -8.09 6.47
C THR A 275 -0.60 -7.44 5.57
N VAL A 276 -0.99 -6.66 4.55
CA VAL A 276 -0.05 -5.85 3.77
C VAL A 276 0.22 -4.54 4.52
N ARG A 277 1.35 -4.51 5.22
CA ARG A 277 1.72 -3.40 6.12
C ARG A 277 2.38 -2.23 5.40
N ALA A 278 2.35 -1.06 6.05
CA ALA A 278 3.02 0.14 5.56
C ALA A 278 4.49 -0.06 5.13
N PRO A 279 5.34 -0.84 5.82
CA PRO A 279 6.71 -1.12 5.35
C PRO A 279 6.76 -1.81 3.98
N SER A 280 5.84 -2.73 3.68
CA SER A 280 5.77 -3.39 2.37
C SER A 280 5.36 -2.42 1.27
N VAL A 281 4.38 -1.54 1.56
CA VAL A 281 3.94 -0.48 0.64
C VAL A 281 5.05 0.55 0.40
N TYR A 282 5.76 0.96 1.46
CA TYR A 282 6.94 1.81 1.36
C TYR A 282 8.01 1.18 0.48
N GLY A 283 8.29 -0.11 0.68
CA GLY A 283 9.21 -0.88 -0.15
C GLY A 283 8.83 -0.88 -1.64
N VAL A 284 7.52 -0.94 -1.97
CA VAL A 284 7.05 -0.82 -3.36
C VAL A 284 7.46 0.52 -3.97
N PHE A 285 7.20 1.65 -3.29
CA PHE A 285 7.56 2.97 -3.81
C PHE A 285 9.08 3.18 -3.88
N ARG A 286 9.84 2.69 -2.90
CA ARG A 286 11.30 2.74 -2.93
C ARG A 286 11.88 1.93 -4.09
N ASN A 287 11.36 0.73 -4.34
CA ASN A 287 11.77 -0.09 -5.48
C ASN A 287 11.34 0.49 -6.83
N ALA A 288 10.24 1.25 -6.87
CA ALA A 288 9.83 2.00 -8.05
C ALA A 288 10.76 3.20 -8.34
N GLY A 289 11.60 3.58 -7.36
CA GLY A 289 12.62 4.61 -7.52
C GLY A 289 12.37 5.88 -6.73
N PHE A 290 11.23 6.04 -6.03
CA PHE A 290 10.92 7.29 -5.35
C PHE A 290 11.89 7.60 -4.22
N ALA A 291 12.29 8.86 -4.14
CA ALA A 291 12.94 9.47 -2.99
C ALA A 291 12.27 9.10 -1.65
N GLU A 292 13.04 8.94 -0.57
CA GLU A 292 12.54 8.46 0.74
C GLU A 292 11.39 9.31 1.28
N PRO A 293 11.46 10.67 1.26
CA PRO A 293 10.35 11.52 1.70
C PRO A 293 9.08 11.33 0.86
N VAL A 294 9.22 11.18 -0.46
CA VAL A 294 8.10 11.02 -1.39
C VAL A 294 7.46 9.64 -1.20
N ALA A 295 8.27 8.59 -1.05
CA ALA A 295 7.82 7.23 -0.77
C ALA A 295 7.04 7.14 0.55
N HIS A 296 7.48 7.86 1.59
CA HIS A 296 6.73 7.94 2.85
C HIS A 296 5.35 8.59 2.68
N VAL A 297 5.27 9.70 1.95
CA VAL A 297 4.00 10.39 1.72
C VAL A 297 3.06 9.56 0.83
N LEU A 298 3.56 8.95 -0.24
CA LEU A 298 2.79 8.02 -1.08
C LEU A 298 2.29 6.82 -0.28
N THR A 299 3.11 6.29 0.63
CA THR A 299 2.70 5.22 1.55
C THR A 299 1.54 5.69 2.42
N GLY A 300 1.68 6.85 3.08
CA GLY A 300 0.64 7.43 3.92
C GLY A 300 -0.68 7.69 3.21
N LEU A 301 -0.65 8.09 1.93
CA LEU A 301 -1.85 8.22 1.10
C LEU A 301 -2.55 6.89 0.83
N CYS A 302 -1.85 5.76 0.91
CA CYS A 302 -2.35 4.46 0.47
C CYS A 302 -2.63 3.48 1.62
N VAL A 303 -2.20 3.79 2.84
CA VAL A 303 -2.44 2.96 4.02
C VAL A 303 -3.41 3.65 4.97
N HIS A 304 -3.96 2.87 5.90
CA HIS A 304 -4.83 3.39 6.95
C HIS A 304 -4.61 2.66 8.27
N GLU A 305 -4.76 3.38 9.37
CA GLU A 305 -4.86 2.83 10.72
C GLU A 305 -6.29 3.01 11.21
N VAL A 306 -6.97 1.91 11.53
CA VAL A 306 -8.36 2.00 11.96
C VAL A 306 -8.43 2.61 13.38
N PRO A 307 -9.20 3.70 13.58
CA PRO A 307 -9.31 4.32 14.88
C PRO A 307 -9.85 3.37 15.96
N PRO A 308 -9.41 3.47 17.23
CA PRO A 308 -9.84 2.58 18.30
C PRO A 308 -11.36 2.50 18.49
N HIS A 309 -12.09 3.60 18.26
CA HIS A 309 -13.55 3.63 18.40
C HIS A 309 -14.24 2.76 17.35
N VAL A 310 -13.75 2.74 16.10
CA VAL A 310 -14.26 1.87 15.02
C VAL A 310 -14.00 0.39 15.34
N LEU A 311 -12.82 0.07 15.89
CA LEU A 311 -12.47 -1.30 16.30
C LEU A 311 -13.36 -1.81 17.44
N ARG A 312 -13.70 -0.94 18.40
CA ARG A 312 -14.62 -1.24 19.50
C ARG A 312 -16.04 -1.46 19.00
N ALA A 313 -16.45 -0.74 17.95
CA ALA A 313 -17.76 -0.90 17.30
C ALA A 313 -17.90 -2.18 16.44
N MET A 314 -16.88 -3.05 16.39
CA MET A 314 -16.99 -4.35 15.71
C MET A 314 -18.20 -5.13 16.25
N PRO A 315 -19.17 -5.51 15.39
CA PRO A 315 -20.38 -6.20 15.82
C PRO A 315 -20.10 -7.51 16.57
N GLY A 316 -20.86 -7.72 17.65
CA GLY A 316 -21.04 -9.04 18.25
C GLY A 316 -21.83 -9.96 17.30
N GLY A 317 -21.67 -11.28 17.44
CA GLY A 317 -22.31 -12.24 16.53
C GLY A 317 -21.69 -12.25 15.11
N GLY A 318 -21.85 -13.35 14.38
CA GLY A 318 -21.27 -13.53 13.04
C GLY A 318 -20.50 -14.84 12.82
N GLY A 319 -20.09 -15.55 13.88
CA GLY A 319 -19.56 -16.92 13.73
C GLY A 319 -18.08 -17.05 13.30
N GLY A 320 -17.19 -16.16 13.76
CA GLY A 320 -15.74 -16.41 13.80
C GLY A 320 -15.26 -16.63 15.24
N SER A 321 -14.14 -17.34 15.42
CA SER A 321 -13.58 -17.62 16.75
C SER A 321 -13.15 -16.33 17.48
N LEU A 322 -13.04 -16.39 18.81
CA LEU A 322 -12.54 -15.26 19.60
C LEU A 322 -11.13 -14.83 19.13
N ASP A 323 -10.27 -15.81 18.87
CA ASP A 323 -8.89 -15.59 18.42
C ASP A 323 -8.86 -14.91 17.05
N GLU A 324 -9.70 -15.34 16.09
CA GLU A 324 -9.79 -14.70 14.78
C GLU A 324 -10.23 -13.24 14.88
N ARG A 325 -11.14 -12.93 15.82
CA ARG A 325 -11.60 -11.55 16.06
C ARG A 325 -10.51 -10.69 16.68
N VAL A 326 -9.76 -11.23 17.64
CA VAL A 326 -8.64 -10.52 18.26
C VAL A 326 -7.54 -10.28 17.24
N ALA A 327 -7.18 -11.29 16.44
CA ALA A 327 -6.20 -11.18 15.38
C ALA A 327 -6.60 -10.12 14.34
N LEU A 328 -7.87 -10.12 13.90
CA LEU A 328 -8.39 -9.10 12.99
C LEU A 328 -8.30 -7.68 13.57
N ARG A 329 -8.71 -7.48 14.84
CA ARG A 329 -8.61 -6.15 15.48
C ARG A 329 -7.17 -5.67 15.58
N ARG A 330 -6.24 -6.54 15.95
CA ARG A 330 -4.81 -6.23 15.99
C ARG A 330 -4.31 -5.83 14.61
N ALA A 331 -4.69 -6.59 13.58
CA ALA A 331 -4.27 -6.29 12.22
C ALA A 331 -4.83 -4.95 11.72
N LEU A 332 -6.08 -4.60 12.03
CA LEU A 332 -6.67 -3.33 11.61
C LEU A 332 -6.12 -2.11 12.38
N ALA A 333 -5.55 -2.32 13.58
CA ALA A 333 -5.02 -1.25 14.43
C ALA A 333 -3.63 -0.72 14.01
N GLU A 334 -2.97 -1.41 13.08
CA GLU A 334 -1.67 -1.07 12.49
C GLU A 334 -1.86 -0.61 11.03
N ALA A 335 -0.95 0.22 10.52
CA ALA A 335 -1.06 0.77 9.17
C ALA A 335 -1.03 -0.34 8.10
N HIS A 336 -2.12 -0.46 7.34
CA HIS A 336 -2.32 -1.50 6.33
C HIS A 336 -3.05 -0.96 5.10
N LEU A 337 -3.16 -1.79 4.05
CA LEU A 337 -3.97 -1.43 2.87
C LEU A 337 -5.47 -1.46 3.22
N PRO A 338 -6.22 -0.36 3.09
CA PRO A 338 -7.63 -0.34 3.47
C PRO A 338 -8.52 -1.07 2.47
N GLN A 339 -9.54 -1.77 2.97
CA GLN A 339 -10.50 -2.48 2.11
C GLN A 339 -11.55 -1.50 1.54
N GLY A 340 -11.17 -0.83 0.45
CA GLY A 340 -12.03 0.13 -0.25
C GLY A 340 -11.27 1.23 -0.99
N ALA A 341 -9.96 1.38 -0.73
CA ALA A 341 -9.13 2.31 -1.48
C ALA A 341 -8.85 1.81 -2.91
N PRO A 342 -8.86 2.71 -3.92
CA PRO A 342 -8.53 2.37 -5.30
C PRO A 342 -7.14 1.78 -5.50
N THR A 343 -6.17 2.20 -4.68
CA THR A 343 -4.75 1.77 -4.78
C THR A 343 -4.48 0.40 -4.16
N SER A 344 -5.26 0.00 -3.15
CA SER A 344 -5.04 -1.24 -2.39
C SER A 344 -4.88 -2.50 -3.26
N PRO A 345 -5.73 -2.75 -4.27
CA PRO A 345 -5.61 -3.95 -5.08
C PRO A 345 -4.28 -4.04 -5.86
N ALA A 346 -3.85 -2.93 -6.47
CA ALA A 346 -2.60 -2.85 -7.22
C ALA A 346 -1.38 -2.96 -6.27
N LEU A 347 -1.40 -2.21 -5.16
CA LEU A 347 -0.33 -2.26 -4.16
C LEU A 347 -0.18 -3.63 -3.52
N ALA A 348 -1.28 -4.35 -3.26
CA ALA A 348 -1.22 -5.69 -2.73
C ALA A 348 -0.47 -6.63 -3.69
N ASN A 349 -0.72 -6.54 -5.00
CA ASN A 349 0.03 -7.35 -5.97
C ASN A 349 1.51 -6.98 -6.04
N LEU A 350 1.84 -5.70 -5.98
CA LEU A 350 3.23 -5.23 -6.01
C LEU A 350 3.98 -5.65 -4.74
N ALA A 351 3.34 -5.53 -3.57
CA ALA A 351 3.90 -5.93 -2.29
C ALA A 351 4.15 -7.45 -2.20
N LEU A 352 3.28 -8.25 -2.81
CA LEU A 352 3.40 -9.72 -2.82
C LEU A 352 4.36 -10.26 -3.88
N ARG A 353 5.00 -9.42 -4.70
CA ARG A 353 5.86 -9.88 -5.82
C ARG A 353 6.97 -10.84 -5.38
N HIS A 354 7.58 -10.63 -4.21
CA HIS A 354 8.62 -11.53 -3.68
C HIS A 354 8.04 -12.84 -3.14
N LEU A 355 6.87 -12.80 -2.49
CA LEU A 355 6.12 -14.01 -2.12
C LEU A 355 5.80 -14.84 -3.36
N ASP A 356 5.25 -14.22 -4.40
CA ASP A 356 4.89 -14.88 -5.65
C ASP A 356 6.10 -15.52 -6.33
N ALA A 357 7.26 -14.85 -6.33
CA ALA A 357 8.50 -15.39 -6.89
C ALA A 357 8.97 -16.65 -6.14
N ARG A 358 8.96 -16.62 -4.80
CA ARG A 358 9.32 -17.78 -3.97
C ARG A 358 8.35 -18.94 -4.16
N LEU A 359 7.04 -18.68 -4.19
CA LEU A 359 6.02 -19.69 -4.42
C LEU A 359 6.08 -20.27 -5.82
N THR A 360 6.40 -19.47 -6.83
CA THR A 360 6.62 -19.93 -8.20
C THR A 360 7.83 -20.86 -8.27
N GLY A 361 8.95 -20.50 -7.64
CA GLY A 361 10.13 -21.37 -7.56
C GLY A 361 9.86 -22.68 -6.83
N TRP A 362 9.13 -22.63 -5.70
CA TRP A 362 8.72 -23.82 -4.96
C TRP A 362 7.78 -24.72 -5.77
N ALA A 363 6.81 -24.14 -6.46
CA ALA A 363 5.90 -24.87 -7.34
C ALA A 363 6.68 -25.54 -8.48
N ALA A 364 7.57 -24.80 -9.16
CA ALA A 364 8.38 -25.33 -10.25
C ALA A 364 9.26 -26.52 -9.80
N ALA A 365 9.89 -26.43 -8.64
CA ALA A 365 10.70 -27.51 -8.07
C ALA A 365 9.89 -28.80 -7.80
N ALA A 366 8.58 -28.68 -7.58
CA ALA A 366 7.66 -29.79 -7.40
C ALA A 366 6.93 -30.23 -8.69
N GLY A 367 7.27 -29.66 -9.85
CA GLY A 367 6.54 -29.90 -11.10
C GLY A 367 5.08 -29.38 -11.06
N ALA A 368 4.84 -28.33 -10.26
CA ALA A 368 3.53 -27.72 -10.06
C ALA A 368 3.43 -26.36 -10.78
N THR A 369 2.21 -26.01 -11.18
CA THR A 369 1.84 -24.69 -11.69
C THR A 369 1.20 -23.88 -10.56
N TYR A 370 1.57 -22.61 -10.45
CA TYR A 370 1.06 -21.68 -9.43
C TYR A 370 0.39 -20.47 -10.09
N THR A 371 -0.77 -20.09 -9.55
CA THR A 371 -1.39 -18.77 -9.79
C THR A 371 -1.97 -18.21 -8.49
N ARG A 372 -2.12 -16.88 -8.42
CA ARG A 372 -2.76 -16.17 -7.31
C ARG A 372 -3.86 -15.24 -7.82
N TYR A 373 -5.03 -15.31 -7.21
CA TYR A 373 -6.13 -14.38 -7.44
C TYR A 373 -6.46 -13.66 -6.14
N ALA A 374 -5.97 -12.42 -5.98
CA ALA A 374 -6.04 -11.70 -4.70
C ALA A 374 -5.41 -12.52 -3.56
N ASP A 375 -6.23 -12.97 -2.61
CA ASP A 375 -5.89 -13.80 -1.45
C ASP A 375 -5.90 -15.31 -1.73
N ASP A 376 -6.52 -15.75 -2.83
CA ASP A 376 -6.57 -17.16 -3.23
C ASP A 376 -5.27 -17.58 -3.93
N LEU A 377 -4.51 -18.48 -3.31
CA LEU A 377 -3.37 -19.18 -3.89
C LEU A 377 -3.84 -20.50 -4.50
N THR A 378 -3.46 -20.77 -5.75
CA THR A 378 -3.81 -22.02 -6.43
C THR A 378 -2.56 -22.70 -6.98
N PHE A 379 -2.42 -23.98 -6.66
CA PHE A 379 -1.37 -24.86 -7.15
C PHE A 379 -1.99 -26.05 -7.85
N SER A 380 -1.37 -26.55 -8.91
CA SER A 380 -1.79 -27.80 -9.56
C SER A 380 -0.62 -28.58 -10.12
N GLY A 381 -0.75 -29.89 -10.20
CA GLY A 381 0.34 -30.73 -10.72
C GLY A 381 -0.08 -32.18 -10.98
N GLY A 382 0.90 -32.98 -11.39
CA GLY A 382 0.73 -34.41 -11.68
C GLY A 382 0.79 -35.30 -10.43
N ALA A 383 0.95 -36.61 -10.67
CA ALA A 383 1.02 -37.63 -9.62
C ALA A 383 2.15 -37.39 -8.59
N ALA A 384 3.28 -36.82 -9.01
CA ALA A 384 4.40 -36.50 -8.12
C ALA A 384 4.01 -35.49 -7.03
N LEU A 385 3.30 -34.43 -7.39
CA LEU A 385 2.74 -33.47 -6.44
C LEU A 385 1.68 -34.12 -5.56
N ALA A 386 0.78 -34.91 -6.17
CA ALA A 386 -0.32 -35.57 -5.46
C ALA A 386 0.17 -36.53 -4.36
N ALA A 387 1.31 -37.20 -4.59
CA ALA A 387 1.94 -38.13 -3.65
C ALA A 387 2.61 -37.42 -2.46
N ARG A 388 2.99 -36.14 -2.60
CA ARG A 388 3.71 -35.37 -1.57
C ARG A 388 2.98 -34.07 -1.19
N VAL A 389 1.65 -34.06 -1.32
CA VAL A 389 0.84 -32.84 -1.21
C VAL A 389 0.97 -32.17 0.16
N ASP A 390 1.05 -32.94 1.24
CA ASP A 390 1.15 -32.39 2.60
C ASP A 390 2.51 -31.71 2.83
N ALA A 391 3.60 -32.34 2.38
CA ALA A 391 4.93 -31.74 2.41
C ALA A 391 5.03 -30.48 1.54
N PHE A 392 4.35 -30.49 0.38
CA PHE A 392 4.26 -29.32 -0.48
C PHE A 392 3.52 -28.16 0.20
N ILE A 393 2.37 -28.43 0.82
CA ILE A 393 1.57 -27.45 1.58
C ILE A 393 2.38 -26.88 2.74
N ALA A 394 3.10 -27.71 3.49
CA ALA A 394 3.97 -27.24 4.57
C ALA A 394 5.08 -26.29 4.06
N GLY A 395 5.64 -26.58 2.88
CA GLY A 395 6.60 -25.70 2.22
C GLY A 395 6.00 -24.35 1.82
N VAL A 396 4.79 -24.36 1.25
CA VAL A 396 4.04 -23.13 0.92
C VAL A 396 3.76 -22.32 2.18
N ASP A 397 3.24 -22.96 3.22
CA ASP A 397 2.90 -22.34 4.50
C ASP A 397 4.12 -21.69 5.18
N ARG A 398 5.28 -22.34 5.15
CA ARG A 398 6.54 -21.73 5.59
C ARG A 398 6.91 -20.50 4.78
N ILE A 399 6.86 -20.57 3.44
CA ILE A 399 7.16 -19.42 2.58
C ILE A 399 6.22 -18.25 2.86
N VAL A 400 4.92 -18.53 3.04
CA VAL A 400 3.90 -17.51 3.36
C VAL A 400 4.21 -16.84 4.70
N ARG A 401 4.54 -17.62 5.75
CA ARG A 401 4.92 -17.08 7.07
C ARG A 401 6.22 -16.27 7.03
N ASP A 402 7.22 -16.73 6.30
CA ASP A 402 8.48 -15.98 6.10
C ASP A 402 8.27 -14.64 5.39
N GLN A 403 7.11 -14.42 4.77
CA GLN A 403 6.73 -13.16 4.13
C GLN A 403 5.74 -12.34 4.98
N GLY A 404 5.50 -12.74 6.24
CA GLY A 404 4.64 -12.01 7.18
C GLY A 404 3.14 -12.22 6.95
N HIS A 405 2.76 -13.27 6.22
CA HIS A 405 1.37 -13.63 5.98
C HIS A 405 1.02 -14.98 6.61
N GLU A 406 -0.28 -15.28 6.69
CA GLU A 406 -0.77 -16.54 7.22
C GLU A 406 -1.79 -17.15 6.27
N VAL A 407 -1.76 -18.48 6.14
CA VAL A 407 -2.76 -19.24 5.40
C VAL A 407 -3.93 -19.56 6.31
N ASN A 408 -5.15 -19.51 5.78
CA ASN A 408 -6.35 -19.97 6.45
C ASN A 408 -6.48 -21.51 6.34
N PRO A 409 -6.22 -22.27 7.41
CA PRO A 409 -6.25 -23.74 7.35
C PRO A 409 -7.66 -24.27 7.03
N HIS A 410 -8.71 -23.58 7.47
CA HIS A 410 -10.09 -23.95 7.21
C HIS A 410 -10.53 -23.74 5.77
N LYS A 411 -9.75 -23.01 4.96
CA LYS A 411 -10.00 -22.80 3.53
C LYS A 411 -9.02 -23.52 2.61
N THR A 412 -7.96 -24.11 3.16
CA THR A 412 -7.08 -25.00 2.40
C THR A 412 -7.86 -26.22 1.91
N ARG A 413 -7.81 -26.51 0.61
CA ARG A 413 -8.48 -27.65 -0.02
C ARG A 413 -7.54 -28.36 -0.98
N VAL A 414 -7.51 -29.68 -0.91
CA VAL A 414 -6.84 -30.56 -1.88
C VAL A 414 -7.93 -31.29 -2.67
N ARG A 415 -7.89 -31.17 -4.00
CA ARG A 415 -8.88 -31.76 -4.91
C ARG A 415 -8.13 -32.62 -5.94
N ARG A 416 -8.21 -33.94 -5.78
CA ARG A 416 -7.68 -34.90 -6.75
C ARG A 416 -8.64 -35.06 -7.94
N ARG A 417 -8.15 -35.62 -9.04
CA ARG A 417 -8.89 -35.75 -10.31
C ARG A 417 -10.27 -36.42 -10.20
N GLY A 418 -10.40 -37.39 -9.28
CA GLY A 418 -11.66 -38.12 -9.05
C GLY A 418 -12.80 -37.30 -8.44
N VAL A 419 -12.54 -36.06 -7.99
CA VAL A 419 -13.56 -35.15 -7.46
C VAL A 419 -13.61 -33.87 -8.27
N ARG A 420 -14.68 -33.07 -8.10
CA ARG A 420 -14.80 -31.76 -8.74
C ARG A 420 -13.64 -30.85 -8.31
N GLN A 421 -12.79 -30.49 -9.26
CA GLN A 421 -11.73 -29.50 -9.12
C GLN A 421 -12.26 -28.13 -9.57
N ALA A 422 -12.00 -27.11 -8.77
CA ALA A 422 -12.38 -25.75 -9.10
C ALA A 422 -11.30 -24.75 -8.66
N VAL A 423 -11.17 -23.67 -9.41
CA VAL A 423 -10.29 -22.54 -9.13
C VAL A 423 -11.15 -21.28 -9.20
N THR A 424 -11.23 -20.53 -8.11
CA THR A 424 -12.06 -19.29 -8.04
C THR A 424 -13.51 -19.46 -8.56
N GLY A 425 -14.10 -20.64 -8.33
CA GLY A 425 -15.46 -20.98 -8.77
C GLY A 425 -15.58 -21.59 -10.18
N VAL A 426 -14.52 -21.54 -10.99
CA VAL A 426 -14.47 -22.17 -12.32
C VAL A 426 -14.01 -23.62 -12.18
N VAL A 427 -14.75 -24.56 -12.76
CA VAL A 427 -14.40 -25.99 -12.81
C VAL A 427 -13.29 -26.23 -13.82
N VAL A 428 -12.30 -27.04 -13.44
CA VAL A 428 -11.06 -27.24 -14.21
C VAL A 428 -10.69 -28.70 -14.47
N ASN A 429 -11.55 -29.67 -14.14
CA ASN A 429 -11.24 -31.11 -14.29
C ASN A 429 -10.69 -31.46 -15.68
N ASP A 430 -11.45 -31.17 -16.74
CA ASP A 430 -11.06 -31.47 -18.13
C ASP A 430 -11.06 -30.23 -19.03
N ARG A 431 -11.96 -29.28 -18.73
CA ARG A 431 -12.09 -28.00 -19.43
C ARG A 431 -12.62 -26.94 -18.49
N LEU A 432 -12.42 -25.68 -18.85
CA LEU A 432 -13.01 -24.53 -18.13
C LEU A 432 -14.52 -24.62 -18.19
N SER A 433 -15.18 -24.60 -17.04
CA SER A 433 -16.64 -24.69 -16.96
C SER A 433 -17.20 -23.88 -15.78
N PRO A 434 -18.35 -23.20 -15.93
CA PRO A 434 -18.98 -22.47 -14.83
C PRO A 434 -19.64 -23.44 -13.81
N GLY A 435 -19.60 -24.75 -14.09
CA GLY A 435 -20.23 -25.80 -13.28
C GLY A 435 -21.65 -26.09 -13.73
N ARG A 436 -21.97 -27.38 -13.89
CA ARG A 436 -23.27 -27.82 -14.40
C ARG A 436 -24.46 -27.30 -13.57
N ALA A 437 -24.38 -27.42 -12.25
CA ALA A 437 -25.46 -27.00 -11.35
C ALA A 437 -25.81 -25.51 -11.47
N GLU A 438 -24.80 -24.65 -11.68
CA GLU A 438 -25.03 -23.21 -11.84
C GLU A 438 -25.79 -22.92 -13.14
N VAL A 439 -25.39 -23.57 -14.23
CA VAL A 439 -26.05 -23.38 -15.52
C VAL A 439 -27.46 -23.96 -15.53
N ASP A 440 -27.64 -25.16 -14.96
CA ASP A 440 -28.94 -25.81 -14.89
C ASP A 440 -29.91 -24.98 -14.02
N ARG A 441 -29.42 -24.37 -12.93
CA ARG A 441 -30.20 -23.42 -12.11
C ARG A 441 -30.57 -22.16 -12.88
N LEU A 442 -29.62 -21.56 -13.61
CA LEU A 442 -29.88 -20.37 -14.43
C LEU A 442 -30.91 -20.66 -15.52
N HIS A 443 -30.77 -21.78 -16.23
CA HIS A 443 -31.74 -22.23 -17.23
C HIS A 443 -33.14 -22.40 -16.62
N ALA A 444 -33.24 -23.07 -15.46
CA ALA A 444 -34.53 -23.24 -14.77
C ALA A 444 -35.18 -21.89 -14.41
N ILE A 445 -34.39 -20.92 -13.93
CA ILE A 445 -34.87 -19.57 -13.63
C ILE A 445 -35.39 -18.90 -14.91
N LEU A 446 -34.61 -18.91 -15.99
CA LEU A 446 -35.01 -18.28 -17.26
C LEU A 446 -36.29 -18.92 -17.82
N HIS A 447 -36.35 -20.25 -17.85
CA HIS A 447 -37.53 -20.99 -18.29
C HIS A 447 -38.78 -20.61 -17.48
N ASN A 448 -38.66 -20.56 -16.15
CA ASN A 448 -39.78 -20.19 -15.29
C ASN A 448 -40.17 -18.72 -15.44
N CYS A 449 -39.21 -17.81 -15.68
CA CYS A 449 -39.51 -16.41 -15.99
C CYS A 449 -40.31 -16.30 -17.30
N VAL A 450 -39.98 -17.08 -18.34
CA VAL A 450 -40.74 -17.10 -19.60
C VAL A 450 -42.17 -17.60 -19.35
N ARG A 451 -42.37 -18.59 -18.47
CA ARG A 451 -43.68 -19.22 -18.24
C ARG A 451 -44.56 -18.48 -17.24
N HIS A 452 -43.97 -17.88 -16.21
CA HIS A 452 -44.67 -17.36 -15.03
C HIS A 452 -44.32 -15.90 -14.72
N GLY A 453 -43.57 -15.24 -15.61
CA GLY A 453 -43.10 -13.88 -15.42
C GLY A 453 -41.87 -13.77 -14.49
N PRO A 454 -41.10 -12.68 -14.57
CA PRO A 454 -39.87 -12.48 -13.81
C PRO A 454 -40.09 -12.40 -12.29
N ALA A 455 -41.23 -11.85 -11.85
CA ALA A 455 -41.59 -11.75 -10.44
C ALA A 455 -41.64 -13.13 -9.74
N SER A 456 -41.99 -14.20 -10.47
CA SER A 456 -42.07 -15.56 -9.91
C SER A 456 -40.72 -16.12 -9.45
N GLN A 457 -39.60 -15.63 -10.01
CA GLN A 457 -38.26 -16.12 -9.73
C GLN A 457 -37.39 -15.14 -8.96
N ASN A 458 -37.81 -13.88 -8.78
CA ASN A 458 -37.07 -12.88 -8.01
C ASN A 458 -37.26 -13.08 -6.49
N ARG A 459 -36.95 -14.28 -5.99
CA ARG A 459 -37.18 -14.70 -4.60
C ARG A 459 -36.35 -13.91 -3.59
N ASP A 460 -35.18 -13.46 -4.00
CA ASP A 460 -34.24 -12.70 -3.17
C ASP A 460 -34.47 -11.18 -3.28
N GLY A 461 -35.51 -10.74 -3.99
CA GLY A 461 -35.88 -9.32 -4.08
C GLY A 461 -34.82 -8.45 -4.73
N HIS A 462 -34.11 -8.96 -5.74
CA HIS A 462 -33.11 -8.18 -6.47
C HIS A 462 -33.76 -6.96 -7.16
N PRO A 463 -33.32 -5.72 -6.87
CA PRO A 463 -33.89 -4.52 -7.48
C PRO A 463 -33.74 -4.51 -9.00
N GLU A 464 -32.57 -4.93 -9.48
CA GLU A 464 -32.22 -4.99 -10.91
C GLU A 464 -32.17 -6.46 -11.39
N PHE A 465 -33.27 -7.21 -11.20
CA PHE A 465 -33.30 -8.65 -11.50
C PHE A 465 -32.96 -8.96 -12.97
N ARG A 466 -33.39 -8.10 -13.89
CA ARG A 466 -33.06 -8.20 -15.32
C ARG A 466 -31.54 -8.15 -15.55
N ALA A 467 -30.86 -7.15 -14.99
CA ALA A 467 -29.41 -7.02 -15.09
C ALA A 467 -28.68 -8.16 -14.37
N HIS A 468 -29.21 -8.64 -13.24
CA HIS A 468 -28.69 -9.78 -12.52
C HIS A 468 -28.63 -11.05 -13.39
N LEU A 469 -29.71 -11.38 -14.10
CA LEU A 469 -29.73 -12.54 -15.01
C LEU A 469 -28.78 -12.35 -16.19
N LEU A 470 -28.73 -11.14 -16.79
CA LEU A 470 -27.76 -10.83 -17.86
C LEU A 470 -26.32 -11.02 -17.39
N GLY A 471 -25.98 -10.59 -16.16
CA GLY A 471 -24.67 -10.80 -15.56
C GLY A 471 -24.32 -12.28 -15.42
N ARG A 472 -25.27 -13.11 -14.97
CA ARG A 472 -25.08 -14.57 -14.87
C ARG A 472 -24.92 -15.25 -16.23
N ILE A 473 -25.63 -14.79 -17.26
CA ILE A 473 -25.45 -15.26 -18.64
C ILE A 473 -24.05 -14.86 -19.15
N GLY A 474 -23.65 -13.60 -18.92
CA GLY A 474 -22.31 -13.11 -19.27
C GLY A 474 -21.19 -13.92 -18.61
N TRP A 475 -21.35 -14.27 -17.33
CA TRP A 475 -20.45 -15.17 -16.61
C TRP A 475 -20.29 -16.53 -17.28
N VAL A 476 -21.41 -17.18 -17.65
CA VAL A 476 -21.36 -18.45 -18.42
C VAL A 476 -20.65 -18.25 -19.76
N GLY A 477 -20.87 -17.09 -20.39
CA GLY A 477 -20.25 -16.72 -21.67
C GLY A 477 -18.73 -16.64 -21.63
N GLN A 478 -18.12 -16.36 -20.48
CA GLN A 478 -16.66 -16.30 -20.35
C GLN A 478 -15.97 -17.65 -20.57
N THR A 479 -16.69 -18.76 -20.41
CA THR A 479 -16.14 -20.12 -20.59
C THR A 479 -16.88 -20.94 -21.65
N HIS A 480 -18.16 -20.65 -21.89
CA HIS A 480 -19.01 -21.38 -22.85
C HIS A 480 -19.90 -20.41 -23.66
N PRO A 481 -19.35 -19.73 -24.67
CA PRO A 481 -20.08 -18.74 -25.47
C PRO A 481 -21.35 -19.30 -26.13
N ALA A 482 -21.28 -20.51 -26.69
CA ALA A 482 -22.44 -21.15 -27.34
C ALA A 482 -23.57 -21.45 -26.36
N ARG A 483 -23.26 -21.83 -25.12
CA ARG A 483 -24.29 -22.08 -24.09
C ARG A 483 -24.87 -20.77 -23.58
N ALA A 484 -24.06 -19.73 -23.44
CA ALA A 484 -24.54 -18.39 -23.10
C ALA A 484 -25.48 -17.82 -24.18
N ALA A 485 -25.19 -18.05 -25.46
CA ALA A 485 -26.08 -17.64 -26.56
C ALA A 485 -27.47 -18.29 -26.46
N ARG A 486 -27.55 -19.58 -26.08
CA ARG A 486 -28.83 -20.26 -25.85
C ARG A 486 -29.60 -19.68 -24.66
N LEU A 487 -28.91 -19.47 -23.54
CA LEU A 487 -29.52 -18.82 -22.36
C LEU A 487 -29.97 -17.40 -22.67
N ARG A 488 -29.22 -16.67 -23.51
CA ARG A 488 -29.60 -15.33 -23.95
C ARG A 488 -30.87 -15.35 -24.79
N ALA A 489 -30.99 -16.30 -25.72
CA ALA A 489 -32.20 -16.46 -26.52
C ALA A 489 -33.44 -16.76 -25.66
N GLU A 490 -33.30 -17.54 -24.58
CA GLU A 490 -34.38 -17.74 -23.61
C GLU A 490 -34.69 -16.49 -22.80
N PHE A 491 -33.65 -15.78 -22.35
CA PHE A 491 -33.80 -14.52 -21.63
C PHE A 491 -34.56 -13.47 -22.45
N ASP A 492 -34.28 -13.37 -23.75
CA ASP A 492 -34.91 -12.41 -24.65
C ASP A 492 -36.40 -12.74 -24.90
N ARG A 493 -36.87 -13.94 -24.54
CA ARG A 493 -38.29 -14.34 -24.59
C ARG A 493 -39.10 -13.98 -23.33
N ILE A 494 -38.45 -13.53 -22.26
CA ILE A 494 -39.14 -13.16 -21.02
C ILE A 494 -39.92 -11.86 -21.26
N ASP A 495 -41.21 -11.84 -20.88
CA ASP A 495 -41.97 -10.60 -20.81
C ASP A 495 -41.57 -9.83 -19.56
N TRP A 496 -41.04 -8.62 -19.75
CA TRP A 496 -40.52 -7.74 -18.71
C TRP A 496 -41.48 -6.60 -18.37
N ARG A 497 -42.68 -6.57 -18.98
CA ARG A 497 -43.68 -5.52 -18.78
C ARG A 497 -44.37 -5.60 -17.43
#